data_AF-A0A6M0AVS9-F1
#
_entry.id   AF-A0A6M0AVS9-F1
#
_cell.length_a   1.000
_cell.length_b   1.000
_cell.length_c   1.000
_cell.angle_alpha   90.00
_cell.angle_beta   90.00
_cell.angle_gamma   90.00
#
_symmetry.space_group_name_H-M   'P 1'
#
loop_
_entity.id
_entity.type
_entity.pdbx_description
1 polymer ?
#
loop_
_entity_poly.entity_id
_entity_poly.type
_entity_poly.pdbx_seq_one_letter_code
_entity_poly.pdbx_strand_id
1 'polypeptide(L)'
;MHPDVLYPVGDFSAFSIDVAKPKPKTPIQIVYAGNCYGAYGRMLLRLANTVKERSDIHLQIFAAGNDWPLEKVKEMTEAGIYKGFKPFEQL
;
A
#
# COMPACT_ATOMS: atom_id res chain seq x y z
N MET A 1 -19.86 -23.51 21.90
CA MET A 1 -20.11 -22.29 21.11
C MET A 1 -18.95 -22.18 20.13
N HIS A 2 -19.18 -22.39 18.83
CA HIS A 2 -18.13 -22.31 17.81
C HIS A 2 -18.11 -20.88 17.24
N PRO A 3 -16.94 -20.24 17.09
CA PRO A 3 -16.86 -18.94 16.44
C PRO A 3 -17.02 -19.12 14.93
N ASP A 4 -17.96 -18.38 14.35
CA ASP A 4 -18.05 -18.22 12.91
C ASP A 4 -16.98 -17.23 12.44
N VAL A 5 -16.14 -17.67 11.50
CA VAL A 5 -15.07 -16.85 10.92
C VAL A 5 -15.52 -16.36 9.55
N LEU A 6 -15.66 -15.04 9.41
CA LEU A 6 -15.97 -14.40 8.14
C LEU A 6 -14.68 -14.02 7.43
N TYR A 7 -14.51 -14.51 6.20
CA TYR A 7 -13.48 -14.03 5.28
C TYR A 7 -14.11 -13.07 4.26
N PRO A 8 -13.46 -11.94 3.93
CA PRO A 8 -13.91 -11.12 2.83
C PRO A 8 -13.82 -11.92 1.54
N VAL A 9 -14.97 -12.26 0.97
CA VAL A 9 -15.08 -12.81 -0.38
C VAL A 9 -15.12 -11.60 -1.31
N GLY A 10 -14.10 -11.46 -2.15
CA GLY A 10 -14.08 -10.39 -3.14
C GLY A 10 -15.21 -10.62 -4.14
N ASP A 11 -16.21 -9.74 -4.12
CA ASP A 11 -17.07 -9.55 -5.29
C ASP A 11 -16.31 -8.68 -6.28
N PHE A 12 -16.04 -9.22 -7.47
CA PHE A 12 -15.38 -8.49 -8.56
C PHE A 12 -16.34 -7.54 -9.27
N SER A 13 -17.60 -7.45 -8.85
CA SER A 13 -18.52 -6.42 -9.31
C SER A 13 -18.03 -5.05 -8.82
N ALA A 14 -17.29 -4.35 -9.68
CA ALA A 14 -17.00 -2.94 -9.49
C ALA A 14 -18.28 -2.13 -9.70
N PHE A 15 -18.98 -1.77 -8.63
CA PHE A 15 -20.07 -0.81 -8.73
C PHE A 15 -19.50 0.57 -8.99
N SER A 16 -20.01 1.25 -10.03
CA SER A 16 -19.67 2.63 -10.31
C SER A 16 -20.33 3.51 -9.26
N ILE A 17 -19.56 3.99 -8.29
CA ILE A 17 -20.06 5.00 -7.35
C ILE A 17 -20.06 6.33 -8.10
N ASP A 18 -21.25 6.72 -8.57
CA ASP A 18 -21.51 8.01 -9.22
C ASP A 18 -21.63 9.12 -8.16
N VAL A 19 -20.54 9.33 -7.42
CA VAL A 19 -20.36 10.50 -6.58
C VAL A 19 -19.47 11.45 -7.32
N ALA A 20 -19.95 12.67 -7.56
CA ALA A 20 -19.11 13.80 -7.94
C ALA A 20 -17.97 13.88 -6.93
N LYS A 21 -16.79 13.36 -7.29
CA LYS A 21 -15.67 13.22 -6.36
C LYS A 21 -15.16 14.63 -6.08
N PRO A 22 -15.33 15.19 -4.87
CA PRO A 22 -14.61 16.40 -4.53
C PRO A 22 -13.13 16.06 -4.67
N LYS A 23 -12.39 16.80 -5.51
CA LYS A 23 -10.94 16.66 -5.56
C LYS A 23 -10.43 16.90 -4.13
N PRO A 24 -9.67 15.96 -3.54
CA PRO A 24 -9.05 16.19 -2.25
C PRO A 24 -8.28 17.50 -2.29
N LYS A 25 -8.49 18.37 -1.31
CA LYS A 25 -7.71 19.62 -1.19
C LYS A 25 -6.24 19.33 -0.83
N THR A 26 -5.97 18.13 -0.33
CA THR A 26 -4.66 17.64 0.09
C THR A 26 -4.40 16.27 -0.53
N PRO A 27 -3.14 15.89 -0.77
CA PRO A 27 -2.81 14.55 -1.23
C PRO A 27 -3.38 13.47 -0.30
N ILE A 28 -3.90 12.39 -0.88
CA ILE A 28 -4.39 11.25 -0.10
C ILE A 28 -3.19 10.44 0.36
N GLN A 29 -3.07 10.22 1.67
CA GLN A 29 -2.06 9.32 2.21
C GLN A 29 -2.61 7.90 2.34
N ILE A 30 -1.90 6.93 1.78
CA ILE A 30 -2.19 5.50 1.89
C ILE A 30 -1.07 4.87 2.70
N VAL A 31 -1.41 4.17 3.78
CA VAL A 31 -0.45 3.44 4.61
C VAL A 31 -0.72 1.94 4.49
N TYR A 32 0.31 1.19 4.12
CA TYR A 32 0.32 -0.27 4.17
C TYR A 32 1.31 -0.72 5.24
N ALA A 33 0.84 -1.55 6.17
CA ALA A 33 1.68 -2.20 7.16
C ALA A 33 1.47 -3.71 7.08
N GLY A 34 2.50 -4.47 6.71
CA GLY A 34 2.35 -5.92 6.57
C GLY A 34 3.41 -6.60 5.72
N ASN A 35 3.06 -7.79 5.23
CA ASN A 35 3.93 -8.64 4.43
C ASN A 35 4.29 -7.97 3.10
N CYS A 36 5.58 -7.94 2.74
CA CYS A 36 6.06 -7.42 1.45
C CYS A 36 6.90 -8.47 0.69
N TYR A 37 6.53 -9.74 0.83
CA TYR A 37 7.16 -10.87 0.12
C TYR A 37 6.20 -11.51 -0.89
N GLY A 38 6.78 -12.18 -1.89
CA GLY A 38 6.06 -13.02 -2.84
C GLY A 38 5.04 -12.22 -3.66
N ALA A 39 3.80 -12.71 -3.69
CA ALA A 39 2.72 -12.05 -4.45
C ALA A 39 2.44 -10.63 -3.94
N TYR A 40 2.43 -10.43 -2.61
CA TYR A 40 2.23 -9.11 -2.02
C TYR A 40 3.37 -8.16 -2.34
N GLY A 41 4.62 -8.63 -2.25
CA GLY A 41 5.81 -7.87 -2.67
C GLY A 41 5.67 -7.36 -4.10
N ARG A 42 5.34 -8.24 -5.05
CA ARG A 42 5.14 -7.85 -6.46
C ARG A 42 4.00 -6.86 -6.68
N MET A 43 2.86 -7.06 -6.01
CA MET A 43 1.72 -6.14 -6.11
C MET A 43 2.04 -4.75 -5.54
N LEU A 44 2.68 -4.70 -4.38
CA LEU A 44 3.10 -3.46 -3.74
C LEU A 44 4.14 -2.71 -4.57
N LEU A 45 5.10 -3.41 -5.17
CA LEU A 45 6.06 -2.78 -6.07
C LEU A 45 5.37 -2.19 -7.31
N ARG A 46 4.40 -2.89 -7.90
CA ARG A 46 3.62 -2.38 -9.03
C ARG A 46 2.81 -1.14 -8.62
N LEU A 47 2.16 -1.18 -7.47
CA LEU A 47 1.42 -0.02 -6.93
C LEU A 47 2.36 1.16 -6.70
N ALA A 48 3.50 0.94 -6.03
CA ALA A 48 4.49 1.97 -5.75
C ALA A 48 4.99 2.65 -7.03
N ASN A 49 5.37 1.88 -8.05
CA ASN A 49 5.76 2.46 -9.35
C ASN A 49 4.64 3.27 -10.00
N THR A 50 3.39 2.86 -9.84
CA THR A 50 2.23 3.56 -10.44
C THR A 50 1.95 4.89 -9.75
N VAL A 51 2.18 4.98 -8.43
CA VAL A 51 1.81 6.16 -7.65
C VAL A 51 2.99 7.09 -7.36
N LYS A 52 4.25 6.67 -7.56
CA LYS A 52 5.42 7.49 -7.22
C LYS A 52 5.46 8.85 -7.92
N GLU A 53 4.89 8.95 -9.11
CA GLU A 53 4.88 10.17 -9.94
C GLU A 53 3.60 11.00 -9.72
N ARG A 54 2.68 10.54 -8.86
CA ARG A 54 1.43 11.23 -8.57
C ARG A 54 1.61 12.21 -7.42
N SER A 55 1.21 13.46 -7.63
CA SER A 55 1.21 14.49 -6.58
C SER A 55 0.00 14.42 -5.65
N ASP A 56 -1.06 13.71 -6.05
CA ASP A 56 -2.32 13.61 -5.32
C ASP A 56 -2.41 12.37 -4.42
N ILE A 57 -1.42 11.48 -4.47
CA ILE A 57 -1.36 10.25 -3.66
C ILE A 57 0.04 10.11 -3.06
N HIS A 58 0.11 9.95 -1.74
CA HIS A 58 1.34 9.59 -1.04
C HIS A 58 1.20 8.20 -0.42
N LEU A 59 1.96 7.23 -0.95
CA LEU A 59 1.97 5.86 -0.43
C LEU A 59 3.12 5.68 0.56
N GLN A 60 2.86 5.01 1.68
CA GLN A 60 3.88 4.56 2.63
C GLN A 60 3.71 3.07 2.93
N ILE A 61 4.81 2.32 2.80
CA ILE A 61 4.86 0.88 3.00
C ILE A 61 5.80 0.60 4.17
N PHE A 62 5.23 0.13 5.26
CA PHE A 62 5.94 -0.38 6.43
C PHE A 62 5.95 -1.92 6.38
N ALA A 63 7.13 -2.50 6.27
CA ALA A 63 7.29 -3.95 6.14
C ALA A 63 8.54 -4.42 6.88
N ALA A 64 8.45 -5.58 7.53
CA ALA A 64 9.57 -6.23 8.23
C ALA A 64 10.73 -6.61 7.28
N GLY A 65 10.45 -6.68 5.98
CA GLY A 65 11.41 -6.90 4.91
C GLY A 65 10.67 -7.04 3.57
N ASN A 66 11.41 -7.33 2.49
CA ASN A 66 10.86 -7.51 1.15
C ASN A 66 11.76 -8.42 0.29
N ASP A 67 11.26 -8.83 -0.88
CA ASP A 67 11.98 -9.58 -1.92
C ASP A 67 12.22 -8.74 -3.19
N TRP A 68 12.24 -7.42 -3.07
CA TRP A 68 12.47 -6.53 -4.20
C TRP A 68 13.94 -6.48 -4.58
N PRO A 69 14.25 -6.19 -5.86
CA PRO A 69 15.60 -5.85 -6.25
C PRO A 69 16.13 -4.65 -5.46
N LEU A 70 17.40 -4.67 -5.08
CA LEU A 70 18.01 -3.68 -4.18
C LEU A 70 17.89 -2.24 -4.71
N GLU A 71 18.05 -2.08 -6.03
CA GLU A 71 17.87 -0.81 -6.73
C GLU A 71 16.45 -0.27 -6.58
N LYS A 72 15.44 -1.15 -6.58
CA LYS A 72 14.04 -0.77 -6.35
C LYS A 72 13.77 -0.44 -4.89
N VAL A 73 14.39 -1.15 -3.95
CA VAL A 73 14.31 -0.77 -2.52
C VAL A 73 14.88 0.63 -2.31
N LYS A 74 16.05 0.92 -2.89
CA LYS A 74 16.68 2.24 -2.81
C LYS A 74 15.79 3.31 -3.43
N GLU A 75 15.33 3.10 -4.67
CA GLU A 75 14.44 4.02 -5.38
C GLU A 75 13.18 4.34 -4.57
N MET A 76 12.50 3.31 -4.05
CA MET A 76 11.26 3.51 -3.30
C MET A 76 11.49 4.13 -1.92
N THR A 77 12.67 3.93 -1.32
CA THR A 77 13.06 4.60 -0.06
C THR A 77 13.29 6.09 -0.29
N GLU A 78 14.01 6.45 -1.36
CA GLU A 78 14.27 7.84 -1.77
C GLU A 78 12.98 8.57 -2.15
N ALA A 79 12.05 7.88 -2.80
CA ALA A 79 10.69 8.39 -3.08
C ALA A 79 9.82 8.53 -1.81
N GLY A 80 10.33 8.13 -0.65
CA GLY A 80 9.62 8.17 0.62
C GLY A 80 8.49 7.15 0.73
N ILE A 81 8.41 6.17 -0.17
CA ILE A 81 7.37 5.14 -0.22
C ILE A 81 7.72 3.97 0.70
N TYR A 82 8.90 3.38 0.52
CA TYR A 82 9.33 2.28 1.39
C TYR A 82 9.90 2.85 2.68
N LYS A 83 9.28 2.51 3.82
CA LYS A 83 9.68 2.98 5.15
C LYS A 83 10.40 1.90 5.99
N GLY A 84 10.48 0.67 5.47
CA GLY A 84 11.03 -0.46 6.22
C GLY A 84 10.20 -0.82 7.45
N PHE A 85 10.81 -1.52 8.39
CA PHE A 85 10.14 -1.91 9.63
C PHE A 85 10.12 -0.74 10.60
N LYS A 86 8.95 -0.46 11.18
CA LYS A 86 8.80 0.48 12.28
C LYS A 86 8.24 -0.27 13.49
N PRO A 87 9.01 -0.39 14.60
CA PRO A 87 8.52 -0.98 15.84
C PRO A 87 7.29 -0.22 16.35
N PHE A 88 6.41 -0.92 17.06
CA PHE A 88 5.17 -0.33 17.58
C PHE A 88 5.44 0.86 18.50
N GLU A 89 6.51 0.80 19.28
CA GLU A 89 6.96 1.84 20.21
C GLU A 89 7.36 3.14 19.52
N GLN A 90 7.62 3.08 18.21
CA GLN A 90 8.04 4.24 17.41
C GLN A 90 6.92 4.79 16.54
N LEU A 91 5.79 4.08 16.40
CA LEU A 91 4.66 4.50 15.57
C LEU A 91 4.07 5.82 16.06
#